data_AF-A0A8H7L660-F1
#
_entry.id   AF-A0A8H7L660-F1
#
_cell.length_a   1.000
_cell.length_b   1.000
_cell.length_c   1.000
_cell.angle_alpha   90.00
_cell.angle_beta   90.00
_cell.angle_gamma   90.00
#
_symmetry.space_group_name_H-M   'P 1'
#
loop_
_entity.id
_entity.type
_entity.pdbx_description
1 polymer ?
#
loop_
_entity_poly.entity_id
_entity_poly.type
_entity_poly.pdbx_seq_one_letter_code
_entity_poly.pdbx_strand_id
1 'polypeptide(L)'
;MQNEPVPRVQLPLELIRQIVTLAAASSRHSALDLCLVSSWVHAIAIRYLMRTVVIRNHWDHERFLGLIRNTLLEPPTSGPPLAHFVENVWIAAVAPQVVYTYNACQNIRHIALVYDALQWLLDASSPRAHQRNSRFALSEEARARTQELHLTLLRPRMTWPNINSFPTLKNVTRLRFADYGVYNGFIARDNLQPFPNLTHLAIETYGWDAVRFEDRARPVLSSQTLKMFVLVITASRLQLEGNVSSLVTYVSHAREADTRLYLAESLYMGMDIQPEWEEDMRSGHSIWDRAVEYTKLNVDARRR
;
A
#
# COMPACT_ATOMS: atom_id res chain seq x y z
N MET A 1 21.15 -9.85 -59.04
CA MET A 1 20.29 -10.44 -58.00
C MET A 1 19.26 -9.39 -57.62
N GLN A 2 18.00 -9.58 -58.02
CA GLN A 2 16.91 -8.69 -57.66
C GLN A 2 16.41 -9.09 -56.27
N ASN A 3 16.50 -8.19 -55.28
CA ASN A 3 15.95 -8.41 -53.95
C ASN A 3 14.43 -8.34 -54.05
N GLU A 4 13.75 -9.48 -53.93
CA GLU A 4 12.30 -9.49 -53.74
C GLU A 4 11.93 -8.75 -52.43
N PRO A 5 10.95 -7.85 -52.45
CA PRO A 5 10.54 -7.13 -51.26
C PRO A 5 9.87 -8.10 -50.27
N VAL A 6 10.42 -8.18 -49.07
CA VAL A 6 9.82 -8.97 -47.97
C VAL A 6 8.40 -8.45 -47.72
N PRO A 7 7.37 -9.33 -47.72
CA PRO A 7 6.00 -8.91 -47.48
C PRO A 7 5.87 -8.24 -46.10
N ARG A 8 5.34 -7.02 -46.08
CA ARG A 8 5.07 -6.29 -44.83
C ARG A 8 3.85 -6.91 -44.15
N VAL A 9 4.09 -7.71 -43.12
CA VAL A 9 3.03 -8.17 -42.22
C VAL A 9 2.47 -6.96 -41.48
N GLN A 10 1.22 -6.59 -41.74
CA GLN A 10 0.52 -5.54 -40.99
C GLN A 10 -0.16 -6.18 -39.79
N LEU A 11 0.24 -5.78 -38.59
CA LEU A 11 -0.42 -6.18 -37.35
C LEU A 11 -1.75 -5.43 -37.20
N PRO A 12 -2.86 -6.11 -36.89
CA PRO A 12 -4.11 -5.46 -36.50
C PRO A 12 -3.90 -4.48 -35.33
N LEU A 13 -4.57 -3.33 -35.39
CA LEU A 13 -4.42 -2.25 -34.40
C LEU A 13 -4.76 -2.71 -32.98
N GLU A 14 -5.70 -3.63 -32.85
CA GLU A 14 -6.12 -4.25 -31.59
C GLU A 14 -4.96 -4.99 -30.93
N LEU A 15 -4.17 -5.74 -31.71
CA LEU A 15 -3.01 -6.45 -31.20
C LEU A 15 -1.91 -5.48 -30.77
N ILE A 16 -1.67 -4.41 -31.53
CA ILE A 16 -0.70 -3.39 -31.15
C ILE A 16 -1.11 -2.73 -29.83
N ARG A 17 -2.39 -2.39 -29.65
CA ARG A 17 -2.91 -1.85 -28.38
C ARG A 17 -2.71 -2.83 -27.22
N GLN A 18 -3.02 -4.12 -27.41
CA GLN A 18 -2.80 -5.15 -26.38
C GLN A 18 -1.31 -5.29 -26.02
N ILE A 19 -0.42 -5.32 -27.01
CA ILE A 19 1.03 -5.38 -26.78
C ILE A 19 1.51 -4.17 -25.98
N VAL A 20 1.11 -2.95 -26.38
CA VAL A 20 1.44 -1.71 -25.67
C VAL A 20 0.91 -1.72 -24.24
N THR A 21 -0.34 -2.14 -24.04
CA THR A 21 -0.96 -2.27 -22.71
C THR A 21 -0.19 -3.24 -21.82
N LEU A 22 0.12 -4.44 -22.32
CA LEU A 22 0.86 -5.45 -21.56
C LEU A 22 2.29 -4.98 -21.25
N ALA A 23 2.97 -4.39 -22.23
CA ALA A 23 4.32 -3.85 -22.04
C ALA A 23 4.34 -2.72 -21.02
N ALA A 24 3.40 -1.76 -21.09
CA ALA A 24 3.30 -0.68 -20.11
C ALA A 24 2.92 -1.20 -18.70
N ALA A 25 2.11 -2.25 -18.61
CA ALA A 25 1.77 -2.88 -17.34
C ALA A 25 2.94 -3.65 -16.72
N SER A 26 3.82 -4.22 -17.54
CA SER A 26 4.90 -5.12 -17.10
C SER A 26 6.00 -4.42 -16.29
N SER A 27 6.34 -3.16 -16.61
CA SER A 27 7.36 -2.42 -15.89
C SER A 27 7.20 -0.90 -16.04
N ARG A 28 7.67 -0.16 -15.03
CA ARG A 28 7.72 1.30 -15.08
C ARG A 28 8.58 1.81 -16.23
N HIS A 29 9.70 1.15 -16.49
CA HIS A 29 10.64 1.57 -17.55
C HIS A 29 9.99 1.43 -18.93
N SER A 30 9.37 0.29 -19.21
CA SER A 30 8.61 0.06 -20.45
C SER A 30 7.50 1.09 -20.64
N ALA A 31 6.74 1.41 -19.58
CA ALA A 31 5.72 2.45 -19.67
C ALA A 31 6.30 3.85 -19.97
N LEU A 32 7.46 4.20 -19.41
CA LEU A 32 8.15 5.46 -19.71
C LEU A 32 8.61 5.51 -21.16
N ASP A 33 9.23 4.44 -21.66
CA ASP A 33 9.71 4.39 -23.05
C ASP A 33 8.55 4.47 -24.04
N LEU A 34 7.45 3.76 -23.75
CA LEU A 34 6.22 3.80 -24.54
C LEU A 34 5.60 5.20 -24.58
N CYS A 35 5.68 5.96 -23.48
CA CYS A 35 5.24 7.35 -23.45
C CYS A 35 5.97 8.26 -24.45
N LEU A 36 7.16 7.87 -24.94
CA LEU A 36 7.96 8.64 -25.90
C LEU A 36 7.70 8.25 -27.37
N VAL A 37 6.96 7.16 -27.63
CA VAL A 37 6.78 6.62 -28.99
C VAL A 37 5.80 7.47 -29.81
N SER A 38 4.61 7.75 -29.26
CA SER A 38 3.59 8.56 -29.93
C SER A 38 2.52 9.03 -28.93
N SER A 39 1.68 10.00 -29.32
CA SER A 39 0.63 10.54 -28.44
C SER A 39 -0.43 9.50 -28.04
N TRP A 40 -0.81 8.58 -28.93
CA TRP A 40 -1.79 7.54 -28.61
C TRP A 40 -1.19 6.43 -27.74
N VAL A 41 0.09 6.09 -27.93
CA VAL A 41 0.81 5.15 -27.06
C VAL A 41 0.98 5.77 -25.67
N HIS A 42 1.34 7.05 -25.62
CA HIS A 42 1.41 7.83 -24.39
C HIS A 42 0.08 7.79 -23.61
N ALA A 43 -1.06 8.01 -24.27
CA ALA A 43 -2.38 7.96 -23.64
C ALA A 43 -2.72 6.59 -23.00
N ILE A 44 -2.15 5.49 -23.50
CA ILE A 44 -2.27 4.17 -22.90
C ILE A 44 -1.28 4.00 -21.74
N ALA A 45 0.00 4.29 -21.99
CA ALA A 45 1.10 4.03 -21.06
C ALA A 45 1.04 4.91 -19.80
N ILE A 46 0.60 6.17 -19.93
CA ILE A 46 0.54 7.12 -18.82
C ILE A 46 -0.32 6.62 -17.66
N ARG A 47 -1.35 5.82 -17.95
CA ARG A 47 -2.23 5.23 -16.94
C ARG A 47 -1.45 4.31 -15.99
N TYR A 48 -0.54 3.51 -16.53
CA TYR A 48 0.29 2.57 -15.76
C TYR A 48 1.40 3.29 -14.98
N LEU A 49 1.88 4.44 -15.48
CA LEU A 49 2.80 5.30 -14.74
C LEU A 49 2.12 5.96 -13.55
N MET A 50 0.92 6.50 -13.77
CA MET A 50 0.17 7.24 -12.76
C MET A 50 -0.52 6.32 -11.73
N ARG A 51 -0.66 5.02 -12.02
CA ARG A 51 -1.26 4.04 -11.12
C ARG A 51 -0.62 3.99 -9.74
N THR A 52 0.71 4.07 -9.70
CA THR A 52 1.50 3.99 -8.47
C THR A 52 2.43 5.20 -8.38
N VAL A 53 2.13 6.10 -7.44
CA VAL A 53 2.82 7.37 -7.22
C VAL A 53 3.64 7.32 -5.94
N VAL A 54 4.85 7.86 -6.00
CA VAL A 54 5.79 7.88 -4.88
C VAL A 54 6.25 9.31 -4.66
N ILE A 55 5.96 9.85 -3.48
CA ILE A 55 6.25 11.21 -3.05
C ILE A 55 7.24 11.11 -1.88
N ARG A 56 8.53 11.32 -2.16
CA ARG A 56 9.58 11.13 -1.14
C ARG A 56 9.80 12.38 -0.29
N ASN A 57 9.59 13.55 -0.88
CA ASN A 57 9.85 14.84 -0.26
C ASN A 57 8.84 15.90 -0.76
N HIS A 58 8.93 17.12 -0.23
CA HIS A 58 8.02 18.21 -0.58
C HIS A 58 8.12 18.63 -2.05
N TRP A 59 9.30 18.56 -2.68
CA TRP A 59 9.48 18.91 -4.09
C TRP A 59 8.76 17.92 -5.01
N ASP A 60 8.85 16.62 -4.72
CA ASP A 60 8.08 15.59 -5.43
C ASP A 60 6.58 15.87 -5.33
N HIS A 61 6.14 16.33 -4.16
CA HIS A 61 4.74 16.64 -3.90
C HIS A 61 4.26 17.82 -4.74
N GLU A 62 4.99 18.94 -4.73
CA GLU A 62 4.64 20.13 -5.53
C GLU A 62 4.65 19.81 -7.03
N ARG A 63 5.61 19.01 -7.51
CA ARG A 63 5.64 18.55 -8.91
C ARG A 63 4.43 17.70 -9.25
N PHE A 64 4.07 16.76 -8.37
CA PHE A 64 2.90 15.90 -8.57
C PHE A 64 1.60 16.69 -8.55
N LEU A 65 1.43 17.62 -7.63
CA LEU A 65 0.25 18.50 -7.59
C LEU A 65 0.19 19.43 -8.79
N GLY A 66 1.34 19.96 -9.24
CA GLY A 66 1.44 20.74 -10.47
C GLY A 66 0.96 19.92 -11.68
N LEU A 67 1.41 18.67 -11.80
CA LEU A 67 0.96 17.76 -12.85
C LEU A 67 -0.56 17.52 -12.82
N ILE A 68 -1.12 17.21 -11.64
CA ILE A 68 -2.56 16.99 -11.51
C ILE A 68 -3.34 18.28 -11.84
N ARG A 69 -2.92 19.43 -11.32
CA ARG A 69 -3.62 20.70 -11.54
C ARG A 69 -3.59 21.13 -13.00
N ASN A 70 -2.47 20.95 -13.69
CA ASN A 70 -2.36 21.30 -15.10
C ASN A 70 -3.32 20.47 -15.96
N THR A 71 -3.55 19.20 -15.61
CA THR A 71 -4.51 18.35 -16.33
C THR A 71 -5.97 18.76 -16.13
N LEU A 72 -6.29 19.51 -15.07
CA LEU A 72 -7.63 20.06 -14.86
C LEU A 72 -7.91 21.29 -15.73
N LEU A 73 -6.86 21.91 -16.30
CA LEU A 73 -6.99 23.07 -17.19
C LEU A 73 -7.10 22.69 -18.67
N GLU A 74 -6.81 21.43 -19.02
CA GLU A 74 -6.97 20.93 -20.38
C GLU A 74 -8.45 20.80 -20.75
N PRO A 75 -8.83 21.05 -22.01
CA PRO A 75 -10.21 20.94 -22.44
C PRO A 75 -10.73 19.49 -22.25
N PRO A 76 -12.02 19.32 -21.89
CA PRO A 76 -12.62 18.02 -21.54
C PRO A 76 -12.59 16.95 -22.64
N THR A 77 -12.12 17.28 -23.84
CA THR A 77 -11.90 16.34 -24.96
C THR A 77 -10.66 15.46 -24.78
N SER A 78 -9.81 15.72 -23.78
CA SER A 78 -8.49 15.08 -23.58
C SER A 78 -8.51 13.74 -22.80
N GLY A 79 -9.69 13.23 -22.41
CA GLY A 79 -9.83 12.01 -21.61
C GLY A 79 -9.95 12.30 -20.10
N PRO A 80 -9.96 11.27 -19.24
CA PRO A 80 -10.12 11.47 -17.81
C PRO A 80 -8.86 12.13 -17.20
N PRO A 81 -9.01 13.03 -16.20
CA PRO A 81 -7.87 13.69 -15.55
C PRO A 81 -6.88 12.68 -14.95
N LEU A 82 -5.57 12.97 -14.99
CA LEU A 82 -4.53 12.02 -14.53
C LEU A 82 -4.72 11.54 -13.09
N ALA A 83 -5.31 12.38 -12.23
CA ALA A 83 -5.63 12.05 -10.84
C ALA A 83 -6.55 10.82 -10.71
N HIS A 84 -7.36 10.52 -11.73
CA HIS A 84 -8.25 9.35 -11.76
C HIS A 84 -7.49 8.04 -11.97
N PHE A 85 -6.27 8.08 -12.50
CA PHE A 85 -5.47 6.88 -12.67
C PHE A 85 -4.71 6.50 -11.40
N VAL A 86 -4.64 7.39 -10.40
CA VAL A 86 -3.86 7.18 -9.18
C VAL A 86 -4.61 6.24 -8.23
N GLU A 87 -4.08 5.03 -8.04
CA GLU A 87 -4.63 4.01 -7.14
C GLU A 87 -3.76 3.79 -5.91
N ASN A 88 -2.44 3.86 -6.06
CA ASN A 88 -1.48 3.52 -5.03
C ASN A 88 -0.56 4.72 -4.78
N VAL A 89 -0.47 5.16 -3.53
CA VAL A 89 0.27 6.37 -3.18
C VAL A 89 1.19 6.13 -1.99
N TRP A 90 2.48 6.39 -2.17
CA TRP A 90 3.48 6.42 -1.10
C TRP A 90 3.87 7.86 -0.77
N ILE A 91 3.76 8.25 0.51
CA ILE A 91 4.03 9.62 0.99
C ILE A 91 4.97 9.53 2.20
N ALA A 92 6.26 9.74 1.95
CA ALA A 92 7.26 9.83 3.01
C ALA A 92 7.36 11.23 3.61
N ALA A 93 6.94 12.26 2.88
CA ALA A 93 7.00 13.65 3.30
C ALA A 93 5.94 13.96 4.37
N VAL A 94 6.37 14.52 5.51
CA VAL A 94 5.44 15.08 6.50
C VAL A 94 4.96 16.44 5.98
N ALA A 95 3.77 16.48 5.41
CA ALA A 95 3.25 17.70 4.82
C ALA A 95 1.71 17.69 4.78
N PRO A 96 1.03 18.82 5.08
CA PRO A 96 -0.43 18.91 4.96
C PRO A 96 -0.94 18.66 3.53
N GLN A 97 -0.04 18.69 2.53
CA GLN A 97 -0.33 18.38 1.14
C GLN A 97 -0.85 16.95 0.92
N VAL A 98 -0.68 16.03 1.89
CA VAL A 98 -1.33 14.71 1.86
C VAL A 98 -2.84 14.82 1.67
N VAL A 99 -3.46 15.86 2.27
CA VAL A 99 -4.88 16.18 2.14
C VAL A 99 -5.23 16.56 0.71
N TYR A 100 -4.39 17.36 0.04
CA TYR A 100 -4.61 17.74 -1.37
C TYR A 100 -4.51 16.54 -2.30
N THR A 101 -3.51 15.69 -2.10
CA THR A 101 -3.38 14.44 -2.87
C THR A 101 -4.58 13.54 -2.68
N TYR A 102 -5.03 13.34 -1.43
CA TYR A 102 -6.19 12.50 -1.15
C TYR A 102 -7.48 13.08 -1.73
N ASN A 103 -7.69 14.39 -1.65
CA ASN A 103 -8.83 15.07 -2.28
C ASN A 103 -8.81 14.92 -3.81
N ALA A 104 -7.66 15.15 -4.45
CA ALA A 104 -7.54 15.14 -5.91
C ALA A 104 -7.65 13.74 -6.52
N CYS A 105 -7.13 12.71 -5.85
CA CYS A 105 -7.08 11.34 -6.37
C CYS A 105 -8.23 10.51 -5.80
N GLN A 106 -9.31 10.36 -6.57
CA GLN A 106 -10.53 9.70 -6.10
C GLN A 106 -10.42 8.18 -6.00
N ASN A 107 -9.51 7.57 -6.78
CA ASN A 107 -9.38 6.12 -6.90
C ASN A 107 -8.30 5.51 -6.00
N ILE A 108 -7.80 6.24 -4.99
CA ILE A 108 -6.83 5.70 -4.03
C ILE A 108 -7.42 4.46 -3.34
N ARG A 109 -6.71 3.34 -3.45
CA ARG A 109 -6.97 2.05 -2.80
C ARG A 109 -5.84 1.66 -1.85
N HIS A 110 -4.62 2.09 -2.13
CA HIS A 110 -3.47 1.82 -1.27
C HIS A 110 -2.78 3.12 -0.92
N ILE A 111 -2.55 3.35 0.37
CA ILE A 111 -1.81 4.51 0.85
C ILE A 111 -0.74 4.07 1.85
N ALA A 112 0.51 4.40 1.54
CA ALA A 112 1.64 4.27 2.45
C ALA A 112 2.03 5.66 2.94
N LEU A 113 2.04 5.88 4.25
CA LEU A 113 2.34 7.19 4.80
C LEU A 113 2.99 7.12 6.18
N VAL A 114 3.72 8.17 6.53
CA VAL A 114 4.22 8.38 7.89
C VAL A 114 3.09 8.77 8.84
N TYR A 115 3.20 8.42 10.12
CA TYR A 115 2.17 8.71 11.12
C TYR A 115 1.72 10.18 11.14
N ASP A 116 2.64 11.13 11.04
CA ASP A 116 2.31 12.56 11.05
C ASP A 116 1.46 12.97 9.83
N ALA A 117 1.66 12.33 8.67
CA ALA A 117 0.82 12.54 7.48
C ALA A 117 -0.57 11.90 7.65
N LEU A 118 -0.67 10.78 8.36
CA LEU A 118 -1.98 10.22 8.75
C LEU A 118 -2.73 11.23 9.60
N GLN A 119 -2.07 11.83 10.59
CA GLN A 119 -2.69 12.79 11.50
C GLN A 119 -3.29 13.97 10.73
N TRP A 120 -2.59 14.49 9.71
CA TRP A 120 -3.15 15.52 8.82
C TRP A 120 -4.42 15.07 8.10
N LEU A 121 -4.47 13.83 7.57
CA LEU A 121 -5.68 13.29 6.95
C LEU A 121 -6.83 13.10 7.94
N LEU A 122 -6.51 12.63 9.14
CA LEU A 122 -7.47 12.46 10.21
C LEU A 122 -8.07 13.81 10.61
N ASP A 123 -7.22 14.79 10.93
CA ASP A 123 -7.65 16.14 11.29
C ASP A 123 -8.48 16.78 10.17
N ALA A 124 -8.07 16.61 8.90
CA ALA A 124 -8.79 17.09 7.73
C ALA A 124 -10.16 16.43 7.50
N SER A 125 -10.34 15.19 7.98
CA SER A 125 -11.60 14.45 7.89
C SER A 125 -12.60 14.81 8.99
N SER A 126 -12.13 15.47 10.06
CA SER A 126 -12.97 15.86 11.20
C SER A 126 -14.01 16.91 10.77
N PRO A 127 -15.26 16.84 11.26
CA PRO A 127 -16.26 17.88 11.01
C PRO A 127 -15.81 19.28 11.47
N ARG A 128 -14.91 19.34 12.46
CA ARG A 128 -14.34 20.59 13.00
C ARG A 128 -13.27 21.21 12.10
N ALA A 129 -12.75 20.47 11.12
CA ALA A 129 -11.70 20.95 10.21
C ALA A 129 -12.13 22.23 9.46
N HIS A 130 -13.38 22.23 8.98
CA HIS A 130 -13.98 23.36 8.26
C HIS A 130 -14.06 24.64 9.08
N GLN A 131 -14.18 24.53 10.41
CA GLN A 131 -14.27 25.68 11.32
C GLN A 131 -12.90 26.30 11.61
N ARG A 132 -11.83 25.49 11.63
CA ARG A 132 -10.49 25.94 12.05
C ARG A 132 -9.60 26.35 10.89
N ASN A 133 -9.64 25.62 9.77
CA ASN A 133 -8.79 25.85 8.59
C ASN A 133 -9.38 25.19 7.35
N SER A 134 -10.31 25.87 6.66
CA SER A 134 -10.99 25.32 5.46
C SER A 134 -10.05 24.86 4.35
N ARG A 135 -8.83 25.44 4.26
CA ARG A 135 -7.84 25.10 3.23
C ARG A 135 -7.32 23.67 3.28
N PHE A 136 -7.39 23.01 4.43
CA PHE A 136 -6.93 21.64 4.62
C PHE A 136 -8.07 20.70 5.00
N ALA A 137 -9.32 21.07 4.72
CA ALA A 137 -10.44 20.17 4.94
C ALA A 137 -10.58 19.19 3.76
N LEU A 138 -10.98 17.96 4.06
CA LEU A 138 -11.41 17.03 3.02
C LEU A 138 -12.73 17.49 2.41
N SER A 139 -12.81 17.41 1.07
CA SER A 139 -14.06 17.57 0.32
C SER A 139 -15.14 16.62 0.84
N GLU A 140 -16.42 16.95 0.63
CA GLU A 140 -17.52 16.05 1.00
C GLU A 140 -17.40 14.73 0.25
N GLU A 141 -17.02 14.77 -1.03
CA GLU A 141 -16.81 13.60 -1.87
C GLU A 141 -15.69 12.70 -1.31
N ALA A 142 -14.57 13.29 -0.88
CA ALA A 142 -13.47 12.54 -0.28
C ALA A 142 -13.84 11.90 1.07
N ARG A 143 -14.69 12.55 1.87
CA ARG A 143 -15.20 12.01 3.14
C ARG A 143 -16.27 10.95 2.95
N ALA A 144 -17.08 11.07 1.90
CA ALA A 144 -18.16 10.15 1.58
C ALA A 144 -17.68 8.87 0.88
N ARG A 145 -16.38 8.76 0.53
CA ARG A 145 -15.82 7.54 -0.08
C ARG A 145 -16.11 6.33 0.80
N THR A 146 -16.52 5.23 0.17
CA THR A 146 -16.81 3.94 0.80
C THR A 146 -15.92 2.82 0.30
N GLN A 147 -15.03 3.11 -0.66
CA GLN A 147 -14.10 2.14 -1.21
C GLN A 147 -13.15 1.60 -0.14
N GLU A 148 -12.80 0.32 -0.26
CA GLU A 148 -11.82 -0.32 0.59
C GLU A 148 -10.46 0.38 0.49
N LEU A 149 -9.81 0.57 1.64
CA LEU A 149 -8.50 1.21 1.74
C LEU A 149 -7.50 0.26 2.39
N HIS A 150 -6.34 0.13 1.76
CA HIS A 150 -5.18 -0.57 2.30
C HIS A 150 -4.19 0.48 2.81
N LEU A 151 -3.89 0.43 4.11
CA LEU A 151 -3.05 1.40 4.79
C LEU A 151 -1.72 0.77 5.18
N THR A 152 -0.61 1.37 4.77
CA THR A 152 0.74 1.04 5.24
C THR A 152 1.27 2.20 6.08
N LEU A 153 1.51 1.96 7.36
CA LEU A 153 1.99 2.97 8.29
C LEU A 153 3.48 2.85 8.50
N LEU A 154 4.16 3.93 8.14
CA LEU A 154 5.59 4.12 8.33
C LEU A 154 5.78 4.85 9.67
N ARG A 155 6.63 4.33 10.55
CA ARG A 155 6.90 4.91 11.88
C ARG A 155 5.61 5.22 12.68
N PRO A 156 4.72 4.24 12.88
CA PRO A 156 3.48 4.47 13.61
C PRO A 156 3.75 4.92 15.05
N ARG A 157 2.96 5.87 15.54
CA ARG A 157 2.88 6.22 16.95
C ARG A 157 1.62 5.59 17.55
N MET A 158 1.68 5.20 18.81
CA MET A 158 0.65 4.37 19.45
C MET A 158 -0.58 5.13 19.94
N THR A 159 -0.59 6.45 19.84
CA THR A 159 -1.65 7.27 20.41
C THR A 159 -2.67 7.62 19.35
N TRP A 160 -3.66 6.76 19.15
CA TRP A 160 -4.77 7.10 18.26
C TRP A 160 -5.56 8.26 18.86
N PRO A 161 -5.79 9.35 18.11
CA PRO A 161 -6.80 10.32 18.50
C PRO A 161 -8.19 9.66 18.56
N ASN A 162 -9.12 10.26 19.29
CA ASN A 162 -10.46 9.69 19.52
C ASN A 162 -11.13 9.25 18.20
N ILE A 163 -11.28 7.93 18.06
CA ILE A 163 -11.69 7.20 16.85
C ILE A 163 -13.01 7.68 16.25
N ASN A 164 -13.93 8.10 17.11
CA ASN A 164 -15.24 8.61 16.70
C ASN A 164 -15.16 9.85 15.79
N SER A 165 -13.97 10.44 15.66
CA SER A 165 -13.73 11.65 14.88
C SER A 165 -13.34 11.39 13.42
N PHE A 166 -13.08 10.13 12.99
CA PHE A 166 -12.41 9.86 11.71
C PHE A 166 -13.14 8.84 10.84
N PRO A 167 -14.13 9.29 10.04
CA PRO A 167 -14.89 8.42 9.14
C PRO A 167 -14.03 7.66 8.12
N THR A 168 -12.85 8.16 7.76
CA THR A 168 -11.96 7.55 6.75
C THR A 168 -11.36 6.23 7.22
N LEU A 169 -11.14 6.05 8.53
CA LEU A 169 -10.54 4.82 9.08
C LEU A 169 -11.46 3.61 8.99
N LYS A 170 -12.79 3.82 8.95
CA LYS A 170 -13.75 2.72 8.81
C LYS A 170 -13.59 1.94 7.50
N ASN A 171 -13.01 2.57 6.47
CA ASN A 171 -12.82 1.94 5.17
C ASN A 171 -11.53 1.12 5.09
N VAL A 172 -10.68 1.19 6.12
CA VAL A 172 -9.41 0.45 6.13
C VAL A 172 -9.70 -1.03 6.38
N THR A 173 -9.51 -1.85 5.35
CA THR A 173 -9.69 -3.30 5.41
C THR A 173 -8.38 -4.04 5.56
N ARG A 174 -7.25 -3.43 5.19
CA ARG A 174 -5.91 -4.00 5.34
C ARG A 174 -4.95 -2.99 5.94
N LEU A 175 -4.19 -3.40 6.94
CA LEU A 175 -3.24 -2.55 7.66
C LEU A 175 -1.88 -3.24 7.74
N ARG A 176 -0.83 -2.54 7.31
CA ARG A 176 0.57 -2.96 7.49
C ARG A 176 1.30 -1.94 8.34
N PHE A 177 1.99 -2.39 9.37
CA PHE A 177 2.94 -1.58 10.13
C PHE A 177 4.37 -1.90 9.69
N ALA A 178 5.03 -0.93 9.05
CA ALA A 178 6.31 -1.10 8.37
C ALA A 178 7.55 -0.75 9.22
N ASP A 179 7.36 -0.14 10.39
CA ASP A 179 8.47 0.24 11.27
C ASP A 179 8.06 0.04 12.73
N TYR A 180 7.45 -1.10 13.00
CA TYR A 180 6.84 -1.33 14.29
C TYR A 180 7.06 -2.75 14.75
N GLY A 181 8.07 -2.90 15.61
CA GLY A 181 8.31 -4.12 16.30
C GLY A 181 7.32 -4.31 17.41
N VAL A 182 6.94 -5.58 17.59
CA VAL A 182 6.19 -6.07 18.74
C VAL A 182 6.78 -5.56 20.07
N TYR A 183 8.10 -5.31 20.16
CA TYR A 183 8.77 -4.76 21.34
C TYR A 183 8.24 -3.43 21.87
N ASN A 184 7.76 -2.52 21.02
CA ASN A 184 7.38 -1.16 21.44
C ASN A 184 6.04 -1.09 22.19
N GLY A 185 5.51 -2.23 22.63
CA GLY A 185 4.30 -2.28 23.44
C GLY A 185 3.04 -2.22 22.60
N PHE A 186 2.98 -2.98 21.49
CA PHE A 186 1.72 -3.18 20.76
C PHE A 186 0.62 -3.68 21.72
N ILE A 187 -0.20 -2.78 22.25
CA ILE A 187 -1.42 -3.16 22.96
C ILE A 187 -2.47 -3.34 21.87
N ALA A 188 -2.50 -4.56 21.33
CA ALA A 188 -3.31 -4.91 20.17
C ALA A 188 -4.79 -4.53 20.27
N ARG A 189 -5.37 -4.56 21.47
CA ARG A 189 -6.80 -4.30 21.64
C ARG A 189 -7.16 -2.83 21.40
N ASP A 190 -6.45 -1.91 22.04
CA ASP A 190 -6.75 -0.47 21.95
C ASP A 190 -6.31 0.12 20.61
N ASN A 191 -5.27 -0.47 20.00
CA ASN A 191 -4.70 0.02 18.74
C ASN A 191 -5.50 -0.39 17.50
N LEU A 192 -6.38 -1.40 17.59
CA LEU A 192 -7.18 -1.90 16.46
C LEU A 192 -8.62 -1.40 16.47
N GLN A 193 -9.11 -0.87 17.60
CA GLN A 193 -10.42 -0.24 17.70
C GLN A 193 -10.70 0.82 16.59
N PRO A 194 -9.72 1.61 16.09
CA PRO A 194 -9.97 2.57 15.01
C PRO A 194 -10.43 1.95 13.68
N PHE A 195 -10.25 0.65 13.51
CA PHE A 195 -10.39 -0.04 12.24
C PHE A 195 -11.47 -1.13 12.32
N PRO A 196 -12.76 -0.75 12.41
CA PRO A 196 -13.84 -1.71 12.64
C PRO A 196 -13.96 -2.77 11.54
N ASN A 197 -13.57 -2.44 10.30
CA ASN A 197 -13.63 -3.33 9.13
C ASN A 197 -12.29 -4.00 8.80
N LEU A 198 -11.33 -4.00 9.73
CA LEU A 198 -10.01 -4.57 9.48
C LEU A 198 -10.09 -6.08 9.30
N THR A 199 -9.69 -6.56 8.12
CA THR A 199 -9.66 -7.98 7.77
C THR A 199 -8.25 -8.55 7.66
N HIS A 200 -7.25 -7.72 7.33
CA HIS A 200 -5.86 -8.15 7.22
C HIS A 200 -4.95 -7.22 8.01
N LEU A 201 -4.08 -7.80 8.84
CA LEU A 201 -3.08 -7.07 9.63
C LEU A 201 -1.69 -7.65 9.39
N ALA A 202 -0.71 -6.80 9.09
CA ALA A 202 0.69 -7.19 8.96
C ALA A 202 1.53 -6.36 9.94
N ILE A 203 2.35 -7.02 10.76
CA ILE A 203 3.24 -6.38 11.73
C ILE A 203 4.65 -6.92 11.54
N GLU A 204 5.63 -6.03 11.52
CA GLU A 204 7.04 -6.43 11.54
C GLU A 204 7.46 -6.97 12.90
N THR A 205 8.14 -8.11 12.90
CA THR A 205 8.66 -8.71 14.13
C THR A 205 10.12 -8.31 14.31
N TYR A 206 10.39 -7.51 15.34
CA TYR A 206 11.77 -7.27 15.81
C TYR A 206 11.98 -8.11 17.05
N GLY A 207 13.12 -8.83 17.08
CA GLY A 207 13.67 -9.71 18.13
C GLY A 207 12.67 -10.57 18.89
N TRP A 208 13.00 -11.84 19.02
CA TRP A 208 12.02 -12.83 19.41
C TRP A 208 12.14 -13.18 20.90
N ASP A 209 11.08 -12.93 21.66
CA ASP A 209 10.77 -13.66 22.89
C ASP A 209 9.40 -14.33 22.70
N ALA A 210 9.40 -15.64 22.50
CA ALA A 210 8.22 -16.43 22.15
C ALA A 210 7.10 -16.27 23.19
N VAL A 211 7.48 -16.15 24.48
CA VAL A 211 6.52 -16.04 25.59
C VAL A 211 5.73 -14.75 25.50
N ARG A 212 6.39 -13.63 25.16
CA ARG A 212 5.74 -12.32 25.04
C ARG A 212 4.88 -12.18 23.79
N PHE A 213 5.12 -13.00 22.77
CA PHE A 213 4.38 -12.90 21.52
C PHE A 213 2.95 -13.42 21.69
N GLU A 214 2.77 -14.56 22.36
CA GLU A 214 1.44 -15.14 22.55
C GLU A 214 0.49 -14.16 23.24
N ASP A 215 0.95 -13.51 24.30
CA ASP A 215 0.18 -12.49 25.02
C ASP A 215 -0.19 -11.28 24.14
N ARG A 216 0.63 -10.97 23.13
CA ARG A 216 0.41 -9.84 22.21
C ARG A 216 -0.42 -10.21 20.99
N ALA A 217 -0.36 -11.46 20.55
CA ALA A 217 -1.12 -11.97 19.41
C ALA A 217 -2.55 -12.33 19.78
N ARG A 218 -2.80 -12.88 20.97
CA ARG A 218 -4.15 -13.26 21.42
C ARG A 218 -5.16 -12.12 21.32
N PRO A 219 -4.86 -10.85 21.70
CA PRO A 219 -5.83 -9.76 21.56
C PRO A 219 -6.03 -9.32 20.10
N VAL A 220 -5.06 -9.54 19.21
CA VAL A 220 -5.25 -9.34 17.76
C VAL A 220 -6.20 -10.40 17.22
N LEU A 221 -5.92 -11.66 17.54
CA LEU A 221 -6.69 -12.82 17.07
C LEU A 221 -8.09 -12.87 17.69
N SER A 222 -8.34 -12.23 18.84
CA SER A 222 -9.72 -12.13 19.36
C SER A 222 -10.63 -11.25 18.51
N SER A 223 -10.09 -10.48 17.56
CA SER A 223 -10.90 -9.75 16.58
C SER A 223 -11.68 -10.71 15.68
N GLN A 224 -12.99 -10.51 15.60
CA GLN A 224 -13.90 -11.33 14.78
C GLN A 224 -13.84 -10.96 13.29
N THR A 225 -13.46 -9.74 12.96
CA THR A 225 -13.38 -9.26 11.57
C THR A 225 -12.08 -9.65 10.88
N LEU A 226 -11.04 -9.94 11.68
CA LEU A 226 -9.73 -10.31 11.18
C LEU A 226 -9.76 -11.69 10.53
N LYS A 227 -9.33 -11.76 9.28
CA LYS A 227 -9.20 -12.97 8.45
C LYS A 227 -7.74 -13.43 8.32
N MET A 228 -6.80 -12.50 8.40
CA MET A 228 -5.37 -12.78 8.26
C MET A 228 -4.55 -11.87 9.16
N PHE A 229 -3.65 -12.46 9.93
CA PHE A 229 -2.63 -11.80 10.72
C PHE A 229 -1.25 -12.27 10.24
N VAL A 230 -0.48 -11.38 9.63
CA VAL A 230 0.85 -11.66 9.10
C VAL A 230 1.91 -11.11 10.05
N LEU A 231 2.86 -11.95 10.40
CA LEU A 231 4.12 -11.54 11.01
C LEU A 231 5.18 -11.45 9.93
N VAL A 232 5.76 -10.27 9.80
CA VAL A 232 6.77 -9.99 8.79
C VAL A 232 8.17 -10.13 9.41
N ILE A 233 8.91 -11.11 8.90
CA ILE A 233 10.27 -11.50 9.24
C ILE A 233 11.23 -10.63 8.43
N THR A 234 11.96 -9.73 9.10
CA THR A 234 12.97 -8.91 8.41
C THR A 234 14.30 -9.66 8.31
N ALA A 235 14.71 -10.01 7.09
CA ALA A 235 15.87 -10.87 6.82
C ALA A 235 17.20 -10.30 7.36
N SER A 236 17.38 -8.98 7.32
CA SER A 236 18.62 -8.30 7.71
C SER A 236 18.99 -8.45 9.19
N ARG A 237 18.06 -8.87 10.06
CA ARG A 237 18.30 -9.05 11.50
C ARG A 237 18.21 -10.50 11.97
N LEU A 238 17.35 -11.30 11.35
CA LEU A 238 17.08 -12.66 11.84
C LEU A 238 18.15 -13.69 11.46
N GLN A 239 18.95 -13.42 10.43
CA GLN A 239 20.14 -14.23 10.12
C GLN A 239 21.20 -14.20 11.23
N LEU A 240 21.16 -13.19 12.12
CA LEU A 240 22.15 -13.05 13.20
C LEU A 240 21.80 -13.87 14.46
N GLU A 241 20.56 -14.36 14.61
CA GLU A 241 20.10 -14.82 15.93
C GLU A 241 19.46 -16.23 15.98
N GLY A 242 19.36 -16.98 14.88
CA GLY A 242 18.77 -18.34 14.90
C GLY A 242 17.27 -18.39 15.27
N ASN A 243 16.62 -17.23 15.39
CA ASN A 243 15.27 -17.07 15.93
C ASN A 243 14.13 -17.42 14.95
N VAL A 244 14.44 -17.55 13.64
CA VAL A 244 13.42 -17.88 12.62
C VAL A 244 12.79 -19.24 12.88
N SER A 245 13.58 -20.25 13.25
CA SER A 245 13.03 -21.59 13.47
C SER A 245 12.08 -21.62 14.67
N SER A 246 12.41 -20.91 15.75
CA SER A 246 11.53 -20.80 16.92
C SER A 246 10.22 -20.10 16.58
N LEU A 247 10.27 -19.06 15.76
CA LEU A 247 9.09 -18.36 15.26
C LEU A 247 8.23 -19.26 14.35
N VAL A 248 8.85 -19.97 13.41
CA VAL A 248 8.16 -20.94 12.55
C VAL A 248 7.49 -22.03 13.38
N THR A 249 8.19 -22.59 14.37
CA THR A 249 7.63 -23.58 15.29
C THR A 249 6.46 -23.02 16.10
N TYR A 250 6.61 -21.80 16.64
CA TYR A 250 5.53 -21.14 17.36
C TYR A 250 4.30 -20.92 16.47
N VAL A 251 4.47 -20.37 15.28
CA VAL A 251 3.33 -20.13 14.36
C VAL A 251 2.72 -21.46 13.93
N SER A 252 3.53 -22.51 13.76
CA SER A 252 3.00 -23.86 13.53
C SER A 252 2.08 -24.28 14.66
N HIS A 253 2.49 -24.19 15.92
CA HIS A 253 1.62 -24.55 17.05
C HIS A 253 0.41 -23.62 17.19
N ALA A 254 0.59 -22.31 17.11
CA ALA A 254 -0.49 -21.34 17.23
C ALA A 254 -1.57 -21.55 16.14
N ARG A 255 -1.15 -21.96 14.93
CA ARG A 255 -2.07 -22.29 13.83
C ARG A 255 -2.87 -23.57 14.03
N GLU A 256 -2.54 -24.41 15.01
CA GLU A 256 -3.41 -25.52 15.41
C GLU A 256 -4.68 -24.99 16.08
N ALA A 257 -4.58 -23.88 16.82
CA ALA A 257 -5.71 -23.21 17.45
C ALA A 257 -6.36 -22.14 16.56
N ASP A 258 -5.57 -21.43 15.76
CA ASP A 258 -6.06 -20.33 14.91
C ASP A 258 -5.33 -20.24 13.57
N THR A 259 -6.01 -20.67 12.49
CA THR A 259 -5.46 -20.72 11.13
C THR A 259 -5.24 -19.35 10.49
N ARG A 260 -5.57 -18.24 11.17
CA ARG A 260 -5.43 -16.88 10.64
C ARG A 260 -4.04 -16.28 10.82
N LEU A 261 -3.13 -16.93 11.53
CA LEU A 261 -1.75 -16.47 11.73
C LEU A 261 -0.84 -16.93 10.59
N TYR A 262 -0.10 -16.02 9.95
CA TYR A 262 0.79 -16.29 8.82
C TYR A 262 2.16 -15.65 9.04
N LEU A 263 3.15 -16.15 8.32
CA LEU A 263 4.50 -15.61 8.24
C LEU A 263 4.79 -15.13 6.83
N ALA A 264 5.48 -14.00 6.71
CA ALA A 264 6.08 -13.52 5.47
C ALA A 264 7.49 -13.02 5.72
N GLU A 265 8.34 -13.06 4.71
CA GLU A 265 9.66 -12.43 4.75
C GLU A 265 9.65 -11.07 4.06
N SER A 266 10.46 -10.15 4.60
CA SER A 266 10.78 -8.84 4.03
C SER A 266 12.30 -8.67 4.04
N LEU A 267 12.84 -8.19 2.92
CA LEU A 267 14.27 -7.82 2.84
C LEU A 267 14.54 -6.44 3.46
N TYR A 268 13.49 -5.64 3.63
CA TYR A 268 13.57 -4.25 4.01
C TYR A 268 12.93 -3.98 5.37
N MET A 269 13.26 -2.83 5.96
CA MET A 269 12.74 -2.39 7.25
C MET A 269 12.35 -0.91 7.18
N GLY A 270 11.34 -0.52 7.94
CA GLY A 270 11.05 0.89 8.18
C GLY A 270 10.68 1.63 6.91
N MET A 271 11.38 2.73 6.65
CA MET A 271 11.22 3.51 5.42
C MET A 271 11.82 2.80 4.19
N ASP A 272 12.73 1.85 4.39
CA ASP A 272 13.41 1.16 3.31
C ASP A 272 12.50 0.12 2.63
N ILE A 273 11.29 -0.14 3.15
CA ILE A 273 10.32 -1.04 2.50
C ILE A 273 9.75 -0.47 1.20
N GLN A 274 10.07 0.77 0.84
CA GLN A 274 9.53 1.43 -0.34
C GLN A 274 9.67 0.59 -1.63
N PRO A 275 10.84 0.00 -1.97
CA PRO A 275 10.98 -0.79 -3.19
C PRO A 275 10.09 -2.04 -3.18
N GLU A 276 9.99 -2.72 -2.04
CA GLU A 276 9.07 -3.86 -1.88
C GLU A 276 7.61 -3.41 -2.02
N TRP A 277 7.23 -2.31 -1.39
CA TRP A 277 5.87 -1.77 -1.53
C TRP A 277 5.55 -1.39 -2.98
N GLU A 278 6.49 -0.77 -3.70
CA GLU A 278 6.30 -0.44 -5.11
C GLU A 278 6.11 -1.70 -5.97
N GLU A 279 6.88 -2.76 -5.69
CA GLU A 279 6.76 -4.04 -6.37
C GLU A 279 5.42 -4.71 -6.10
N ASP A 280 4.96 -4.75 -4.84
CA ASP A 280 3.65 -5.27 -4.45
C ASP A 280 2.52 -4.59 -5.24
N MET A 281 2.59 -3.26 -5.37
CA MET A 281 1.56 -2.46 -6.04
C MET A 281 1.58 -2.61 -7.57
N ARG A 282 2.71 -3.01 -8.16
CA ARG A 282 2.88 -3.15 -9.62
C ARG A 282 2.65 -4.58 -10.10
N SER A 283 3.26 -5.55 -9.44
CA SER A 283 3.15 -6.97 -9.78
C SER A 283 1.79 -7.55 -9.39
N GLY A 284 1.11 -6.95 -8.40
CA GLY A 284 -0.08 -7.52 -7.78
C GLY A 284 0.24 -8.68 -6.83
N HIS A 285 1.52 -8.96 -6.57
CA HIS A 285 1.98 -9.99 -5.64
C HIS A 285 2.29 -9.34 -4.28
N SER A 286 1.26 -9.22 -3.45
CA SER A 286 1.32 -8.45 -2.21
C SER A 286 2.00 -9.21 -1.06
N ILE A 287 2.33 -8.51 0.03
CA ILE A 287 2.76 -9.14 1.29
C ILE A 287 1.81 -10.24 1.78
N TRP A 288 0.51 -10.15 1.48
CA TRP A 288 -0.49 -11.15 1.87
C TRP A 288 -0.32 -12.45 1.08
N ASP A 289 -0.02 -12.34 -0.21
CA ASP A 289 0.21 -13.49 -1.10
C ASP A 289 1.51 -14.19 -0.71
N ARG A 290 2.58 -13.41 -0.49
CA ARG A 290 3.85 -13.91 0.06
C ARG A 290 3.65 -14.60 1.40
N ALA A 291 2.79 -14.08 2.27
CA ALA A 291 2.53 -14.69 3.57
C ALA A 291 1.91 -16.08 3.43
N VAL A 292 0.97 -16.26 2.50
CA VAL A 292 0.35 -17.56 2.21
C VAL A 292 1.39 -18.54 1.67
N GLU A 293 2.20 -18.12 0.71
CA GLU A 293 3.23 -18.97 0.10
C GLU A 293 4.29 -19.39 1.12
N TYR A 294 4.83 -18.42 1.85
CA TYR A 294 5.85 -18.68 2.86
C TYR A 294 5.34 -19.61 3.97
N THR A 295 4.13 -19.38 4.46
CA THR A 295 3.52 -20.23 5.50
C THR A 295 3.30 -21.65 5.00
N LYS A 296 2.82 -21.82 3.77
CA LYS A 296 2.65 -23.16 3.16
C LYS A 296 3.97 -23.92 3.08
N LEU A 297 5.02 -23.25 2.61
CA LEU A 297 6.33 -23.86 2.38
C LEU A 297 7.10 -24.15 3.69
N ASN A 298 7.01 -23.27 4.68
CA ASN A 298 7.88 -23.32 5.86
C ASN A 298 7.18 -23.77 7.14
N VAL A 299 5.88 -23.51 7.27
CA VAL A 299 5.11 -23.83 8.47
C VAL A 299 4.30 -25.11 8.25
N ASP A 300 3.45 -25.14 7.22
CA ASP A 300 2.53 -26.26 7.01
C ASP A 300 3.25 -27.51 6.48
N ALA A 301 4.33 -27.36 5.70
CA ALA A 301 5.12 -28.49 5.20
C ALA A 301 5.79 -29.31 6.32
N ARG A 302 6.15 -28.68 7.44
CA ARG A 302 6.79 -29.35 8.60
C ARG A 302 5.80 -30.18 9.43
N ARG A 303 4.50 -30.10 9.14
CA ARG A 303 3.46 -30.88 9.81
C ARG A 303 3.21 -32.25 9.16
N ARG A 304 3.71 -32.47 7.94
CA ARG A 304 3.57 -33.73 7.21
C ARG A 304 4.75 -34.64 7.48
#